data_AF-A0A7V5YVT2-F1
#
_entry.id   AF-A0A7V5YVT2-F1
#
_cell.length_a   1.000
_cell.length_b   1.000
_cell.length_c   1.000
_cell.angle_alpha   90.00
_cell.angle_beta   90.00
_cell.angle_gamma   90.00
#
_symmetry.space_group_name_H-M   'P 1'
#
loop_
_entity.id
_entity.type
_entity.pdbx_description
1 polymer ?
#
loop_
_entity_poly.entity_id
_entity_poly.type
_entity_poly.pdbx_seq_one_letter_code
_entity_poly.pdbx_strand_id
1 'polypeptide(L)'
;MTTSREQMGREAEQTAAKLEERGREVSYRAGEGFESVKHTLASGLHSAAERMREQPAGGGQPSFFGRVAEPLDRSARYLEEHSLPEISQDATEYAREHPITTAAGVFTAAFLLGRLLRRR
;
A
#
# COMPACT_ATOMS: atom_id res chain seq x y z
N MET A 1 -16.33 8.71 -36.54
CA MET A 1 -15.30 7.94 -35.79
C MET A 1 -15.45 8.17 -34.27
N THR A 2 -16.63 7.96 -33.67
CA THR A 2 -16.88 8.14 -32.23
C THR A 2 -16.93 6.83 -31.44
N THR A 3 -17.08 5.71 -32.14
CA THR A 3 -17.34 4.37 -31.56
C THR A 3 -16.22 3.87 -30.63
N SER A 4 -14.96 4.26 -30.86
CA SER A 4 -13.83 3.72 -30.11
C SER A 4 -13.73 4.23 -28.67
N ARG A 5 -14.15 5.48 -28.39
CA ARG A 5 -14.12 6.04 -27.02
C ARG A 5 -15.30 5.54 -26.18
N GLU A 6 -16.47 5.39 -26.80
CA GLU A 6 -17.67 4.89 -26.11
C GLU A 6 -17.58 3.40 -25.78
N GLN A 7 -16.92 2.60 -26.62
CA GLN A 7 -16.65 1.20 -26.32
C GLN A 7 -15.62 1.05 -25.20
N MET A 8 -14.52 1.82 -25.26
CA MET A 8 -13.52 1.83 -24.19
C MET A 8 -14.11 2.28 -22.84
N GLY A 9 -14.99 3.28 -22.83
CA GLY A 9 -15.66 3.72 -21.61
C GLY A 9 -16.52 2.62 -20.98
N ARG A 10 -17.32 1.93 -21.79
CA ARG A 10 -18.20 0.85 -21.30
C ARG A 10 -17.42 -0.38 -20.81
N GLU A 11 -16.33 -0.74 -21.48
CA GLU A 11 -15.47 -1.84 -21.03
C GLU A 11 -14.74 -1.50 -19.72
N ALA A 12 -14.30 -0.25 -19.58
CA ALA A 12 -13.69 0.25 -18.35
C ALA A 12 -14.69 0.21 -17.18
N GLU A 13 -15.92 0.67 -17.39
CA GLU A 13 -16.98 0.64 -16.38
C GLU A 13 -17.35 -0.78 -15.95
N GLN A 14 -17.51 -1.70 -16.90
CA GLN A 14 -17.81 -3.11 -16.59
C GLN A 14 -16.66 -3.78 -15.83
N THR A 15 -15.42 -3.46 -16.19
CA THR A 15 -14.24 -3.96 -15.49
C THR A 15 -14.15 -3.39 -14.08
N ALA A 16 -14.43 -2.08 -13.92
CA ALA A 16 -14.46 -1.42 -12.63
C ALA A 16 -15.53 -2.03 -11.72
N ALA A 17 -16.75 -2.25 -12.22
CA ALA A 17 -17.83 -2.85 -11.44
C ALA A 17 -17.48 -4.28 -10.95
N LYS A 18 -16.89 -5.11 -11.83
CA LYS A 18 -16.43 -6.46 -11.46
C LYS A 18 -15.30 -6.43 -10.42
N LEU A 19 -14.39 -5.46 -10.53
CA LEU A 19 -13.31 -5.27 -9.55
C LEU A 19 -13.86 -4.82 -8.20
N GLU A 20 -14.84 -3.93 -8.20
CA GLU A 20 -15.47 -3.44 -6.98
C GLU A 20 -16.21 -4.56 -6.23
N GLU A 21 -16.95 -5.40 -6.95
CA GLU A 21 -17.64 -6.55 -6.37
C GLU A 21 -16.65 -7.54 -5.72
N ARG A 22 -15.59 -7.90 -6.44
CA ARG A 22 -14.52 -8.77 -5.90
C ARG A 22 -13.79 -8.13 -4.73
N GLY A 23 -13.56 -6.82 -4.79
CA GLY A 23 -12.93 -6.06 -3.72
C GLY A 23 -13.73 -6.15 -2.42
N ARG A 24 -15.06 -6.00 -2.51
CA ARG A 24 -15.97 -6.11 -1.35
C ARG A 24 -15.99 -7.51 -0.74
N GLU A 25 -15.95 -8.55 -1.56
CA GLU A 25 -15.88 -9.93 -1.06
C GLU A 25 -14.55 -10.21 -0.34
N VAL A 26 -13.44 -9.74 -0.91
CA VAL A 26 -12.11 -9.88 -0.29
C VAL A 26 -12.02 -9.08 1.00
N SER A 27 -12.55 -7.85 1.05
CA SER A 27 -12.53 -7.03 2.27
C SER A 27 -13.33 -7.67 3.40
N TYR A 28 -14.48 -8.27 3.09
CA TYR A 28 -15.29 -8.96 4.09
C TYR A 28 -14.55 -10.15 4.71
N ARG A 29 -13.83 -10.93 3.88
CA ARG A 29 -13.01 -12.06 4.36
C ARG A 29 -11.72 -11.63 5.05
N ALA A 30 -11.18 -10.46 4.72
CA ALA A 30 -9.94 -9.94 5.29
C ALA A 30 -10.11 -9.39 6.71
N GLY A 31 -11.33 -9.01 7.13
CA GLY A 31 -11.59 -8.38 8.44
C GLY A 31 -11.05 -9.16 9.64
N GLU A 32 -11.17 -10.49 9.65
CA GLU A 32 -10.68 -11.33 10.77
C GLU A 32 -9.15 -11.54 10.73
N GLY A 33 -8.54 -11.56 9.55
CA GLY A 33 -7.09 -11.69 9.39
C GLY A 33 -6.34 -10.37 9.53
N PHE A 34 -7.04 -9.25 9.42
CA PHE A 34 -6.42 -7.94 9.30
C PHE A 34 -5.63 -7.54 10.55
N GLU A 35 -6.18 -7.74 11.75
CA GLU A 35 -5.48 -7.37 12.99
C GLU A 35 -4.15 -8.12 13.15
N SER A 36 -4.10 -9.40 12.78
CA SER A 36 -2.85 -10.19 12.80
C SER A 36 -1.84 -9.69 11.77
N VAL A 37 -2.31 -9.34 10.57
CA VAL A 37 -1.47 -8.79 9.50
C VAL A 37 -0.94 -7.41 9.91
N LYS A 38 -1.80 -6.56 10.44
CA LYS A 38 -1.51 -5.22 10.93
C LYS A 38 -0.42 -5.24 11.99
N HIS A 39 -0.56 -6.09 13.02
CA HIS A 39 0.46 -6.23 14.05
C HIS A 39 1.82 -6.70 13.51
N THR A 40 1.79 -7.65 12.57
CA THR A 40 3.01 -8.14 11.90
C THR A 40 3.69 -7.03 11.08
N LEU A 41 2.90 -6.25 10.33
CA LEU A 41 3.39 -5.14 9.52
C LEU A 41 3.95 -4.02 10.41
N ALA A 42 3.22 -3.61 11.44
CA ALA A 42 3.63 -2.58 12.39
C ALA A 42 4.95 -2.97 13.08
N SER A 43 5.04 -4.21 13.58
CA SER A 43 6.26 -4.72 14.20
C SER A 43 7.43 -4.76 13.22
N GLY A 44 7.20 -5.22 11.98
CA GLY A 44 8.23 -5.25 10.94
C GLY A 44 8.74 -3.86 10.55
N LEU A 45 7.83 -2.88 10.44
CA LEU A 45 8.15 -1.48 10.16
C LEU A 45 8.94 -0.86 11.32
N HIS A 46 8.52 -1.12 12.56
CA HIS A 46 9.21 -0.63 13.76
C HIS A 46 10.63 -1.20 13.85
N SER A 47 10.79 -2.52 13.71
CA SER A 47 12.12 -3.16 13.69
C SER A 47 13.00 -2.68 12.52
N ALA A 48 12.41 -2.38 11.36
CA ALA A 48 13.15 -1.78 10.25
C ALA A 48 13.63 -0.37 10.60
N ALA A 49 12.76 0.45 11.21
CA ALA A 49 13.11 1.79 11.66
C ALA A 49 14.20 1.77 12.74
N GLU A 50 14.13 0.86 13.71
CA GLU A 50 15.17 0.66 14.73
C GLU A 50 16.51 0.28 14.09
N ARG A 51 16.53 -0.73 13.22
CA ARG A 51 17.76 -1.14 12.52
C ARG A 51 18.36 -0.02 11.67
N MET A 52 17.54 0.83 11.07
CA MET A 52 18.01 2.00 10.31
C MET A 52 18.59 3.11 11.21
N ARG A 53 18.12 3.23 12.46
CA ARG A 53 18.67 4.15 13.47
C ARG A 53 19.94 3.60 14.11
N GLU A 54 20.03 2.29 14.30
CA GLU A 54 21.14 1.60 14.96
C GLU A 54 22.35 1.38 14.05
N GLN A 55 22.17 1.37 12.72
CA GLN A 55 23.29 1.18 11.79
C GLN A 55 24.22 2.42 11.84
N PRO A 56 25.46 2.30 12.37
CA PRO A 56 26.40 3.40 12.34
C PRO A 56 26.79 3.67 10.89
N ALA A 57 27.04 4.94 10.57
CA ALA A 57 27.43 5.45 9.25
C ALA A 57 28.77 4.89 8.73
N GLY A 58 28.90 3.58 8.62
CA GLY A 58 30.02 2.86 8.05
C GLY A 58 29.96 2.89 6.53
N GLY A 59 30.24 4.06 5.96
CA GLY A 59 30.61 4.22 4.54
C GLY A 59 29.57 4.85 3.60
N GLY A 60 28.37 5.20 4.09
CA GLY A 60 27.32 5.84 3.28
C GLY A 60 26.52 6.86 4.08
N GLN A 61 26.13 7.95 3.43
CA GLN A 61 25.57 9.18 4.00
C GLN A 61 24.56 8.97 5.16
N PRO A 62 24.88 9.37 6.42
CA PRO A 62 24.01 9.19 7.59
C PRO A 62 22.63 9.86 7.48
N SER A 63 22.49 10.85 6.58
CA SER A 63 21.24 11.61 6.43
C SER A 63 20.11 10.85 5.74
N PHE A 64 20.42 9.79 4.97
CA PHE A 64 19.40 9.10 4.18
C PHE A 64 18.59 8.13 5.06
N PHE A 65 19.26 7.32 5.88
CA PHE A 65 18.61 6.32 6.73
C PHE A 65 17.73 6.92 7.83
N GLY A 66 18.19 8.00 8.48
CA GLY A 66 17.37 8.73 9.45
C GLY A 66 16.09 9.33 8.85
N ARG A 67 16.15 9.76 7.58
CA ARG A 67 14.99 10.33 6.87
C ARG A 67 13.94 9.29 6.49
N VAL A 68 14.30 8.00 6.37
CA VAL A 68 13.35 6.92 6.08
C VAL A 68 12.80 6.27 7.36
N ALA A 69 13.57 6.28 8.45
CA ALA A 69 13.17 5.69 9.73
C ALA A 69 11.92 6.37 10.33
N GLU A 70 11.82 7.69 10.23
CA GLU A 70 10.70 8.45 10.77
C GLU A 70 9.36 8.18 10.04
N PRO A 71 9.30 8.18 8.68
CA PRO A 71 8.14 7.69 7.95
C PRO A 71 7.73 6.26 8.31
N LEU A 72 8.69 5.34 8.47
CA LEU A 72 8.40 3.94 8.79
C LEU A 72 7.77 3.80 10.19
N ASP A 73 8.29 4.50 11.18
CA ASP A 73 7.75 4.51 12.54
C ASP A 73 6.36 5.16 12.60
N ARG A 74 6.16 6.25 11.85
CA ARG A 74 4.84 6.88 11.71
C ARG A 74 3.83 5.93 11.06
N SER A 75 4.23 5.21 10.02
CA SER A 75 3.38 4.20 9.39
C SER A 75 3.05 3.05 10.33
N ALA A 76 4.01 2.59 11.14
CA ALA A 76 3.79 1.53 12.13
C ALA A 76 2.71 1.94 13.15
N ARG A 77 2.80 3.14 13.72
CA ARG A 77 1.80 3.66 14.66
C ARG A 77 0.45 3.88 14.01
N TYR A 78 0.42 4.44 12.81
CA TYR A 78 -0.83 4.63 12.08
C TYR A 78 -1.55 3.29 11.85
N LEU A 79 -0.81 2.26 11.44
CA LEU A 79 -1.34 0.89 11.31
C LEU A 79 -1.84 0.36 12.65
N GLU A 80 -1.15 0.59 13.76
CA GLU A 80 -1.56 0.10 15.08
C GLU A 80 -2.84 0.77 15.58
N GLU A 81 -2.93 2.09 15.43
CA GLU A 81 -3.98 2.94 15.98
C GLU A 81 -5.28 2.92 15.16
N HIS A 82 -5.21 2.70 13.85
CA HIS A 82 -6.38 2.79 12.97
C HIS A 82 -6.94 1.40 12.62
N SER A 83 -8.25 1.36 12.46
CA SER A 83 -9.00 0.19 12.03
C SER A 83 -8.96 0.03 10.51
N LEU A 84 -9.23 -1.19 10.01
CA LEU A 84 -9.28 -1.47 8.57
C LEU A 84 -10.22 -0.52 7.80
N PRO A 85 -11.45 -0.22 8.28
CA PRO A 85 -12.34 0.72 7.60
C PRO A 85 -11.72 2.12 7.46
N GLU A 86 -11.12 2.65 8.52
CA GLU A 86 -10.48 3.98 8.52
C GLU A 86 -9.31 4.02 7.53
N ILE A 87 -8.41 3.03 7.59
CA ILE A 87 -7.26 2.94 6.68
C ILE A 87 -7.73 2.84 5.22
N SER A 88 -8.79 2.06 4.95
CA SER A 88 -9.33 1.90 3.60
C SER A 88 -9.98 3.18 3.08
N GLN A 89 -10.62 3.94 3.96
CA GLN A 89 -11.25 5.21 3.64
C GLN A 89 -10.19 6.25 3.31
N ASP A 90 -9.18 6.41 4.16
CA ASP A 90 -8.07 7.35 3.95
C ASP A 90 -7.31 7.04 2.66
N ALA A 91 -7.05 5.75 2.40
CA ALA A 91 -6.43 5.33 1.14
C ALA A 91 -7.29 5.66 -0.08
N THR A 92 -8.62 5.54 0.03
CA THR A 92 -9.56 5.86 -1.05
C THR A 92 -9.61 7.37 -1.30
N GLU A 93 -9.61 8.17 -0.25
CA GLU A 93 -9.60 9.63 -0.33
C GLU A 93 -8.29 10.11 -0.98
N TYR A 94 -7.15 9.63 -0.49
CA TYR A 94 -5.84 9.92 -1.08
C TYR A 94 -5.75 9.51 -2.56
N ALA A 95 -6.31 8.35 -2.91
CA ALA A 95 -6.34 7.88 -4.30
C ALA A 95 -7.12 8.81 -5.23
N ARG A 96 -8.20 9.42 -4.73
CA ARG A 96 -9.01 10.38 -5.48
C ARG A 96 -8.30 11.72 -5.64
N GLU A 97 -7.58 12.16 -4.62
CA GLU A 97 -6.81 13.41 -4.65
C GLU A 97 -5.54 13.31 -5.50
N HIS A 98 -4.86 12.16 -5.47
CA HIS A 98 -3.57 11.94 -6.09
C HIS A 98 -3.55 10.68 -6.98
N PRO A 99 -4.30 10.67 -8.09
CA PRO A 99 -4.49 9.46 -8.91
C PRO A 99 -3.18 8.96 -9.55
N ILE A 100 -2.31 9.87 -10.01
CA ILE A 100 -1.05 9.50 -10.67
C ILE A 100 -0.07 8.88 -9.66
N THR A 101 0.10 9.51 -8.50
CA THR A 101 0.99 9.03 -7.43
C THR A 101 0.53 7.67 -6.92
N THR A 102 -0.78 7.51 -6.74
CA THR A 102 -1.38 6.26 -6.30
C THR A 102 -1.17 5.15 -7.33
N ALA A 103 -1.40 5.41 -8.62
CA ALA A 103 -1.16 4.43 -9.67
C ALA A 103 0.31 3.97 -9.72
N ALA A 104 1.25 4.91 -9.61
CA ALA A 104 2.68 4.60 -9.55
C ALA A 104 3.04 3.77 -8.31
N GLY A 105 2.46 4.10 -7.15
CA GLY A 105 2.65 3.37 -5.89
C GLY A 105 2.13 1.94 -5.97
N VAL A 106 0.89 1.75 -6.43
CA VAL A 106 0.27 0.43 -6.63
C VAL A 106 1.08 -0.41 -7.62
N PHE A 107 1.50 0.18 -8.75
CA PHE A 107 2.34 -0.52 -9.72
C PHE A 107 3.67 -0.98 -9.11
N THR A 108 4.34 -0.11 -8.36
CA THR A 108 5.61 -0.42 -7.70
C THR A 108 5.43 -1.54 -6.67
N ALA A 109 4.38 -1.46 -5.84
CA ALA A 109 4.07 -2.50 -4.86
C ALA A 109 3.79 -3.85 -5.54
N ALA A 110 2.94 -3.86 -6.57
CA ALA A 110 2.63 -5.07 -7.34
C ALA A 110 3.87 -5.66 -8.02
N PHE A 111 4.73 -4.82 -8.59
CA PHE A 111 5.98 -5.25 -9.20
C PHE A 111 6.94 -5.90 -8.18
N LEU A 112 7.11 -5.28 -7.00
CA LEU A 112 7.96 -5.82 -5.94
C LEU A 112 7.42 -7.15 -5.42
N LEU A 113 6.11 -7.25 -5.19
CA LEU A 113 5.45 -8.50 -4.81
C LEU A 113 5.66 -9.59 -5.86
N GLY A 114 5.39 -9.28 -7.13
CA GLY A 114 5.60 -10.20 -8.24
C GLY A 114 7.05 -10.63 -8.38
N ARG A 115 8.00 -9.72 -8.18
CA ARG A 115 9.43 -10.01 -8.20
C ARG A 115 9.87 -10.90 -7.04
N LEU A 116 9.30 -10.73 -5.85
CA LEU A 116 9.57 -11.57 -4.69
C LEU A 116 9.03 -13.00 -4.91
N LEU A 117 7.80 -13.11 -5.40
CA LEU A 117 7.15 -14.39 -5.73
C LEU A 117 7.91 -15.16 -6.82
N ARG A 118 8.41 -14.47 -7.85
CA ARG A 118 9.21 -15.07 -8.93
C ARG A 118 10.58 -15.59 -8.45
N ARG A 119 11.07 -15.16 -7.29
CA ARG A 119 12.40 -15.51 -6.78
C ARG A 119 12.39 -16.76 -5.89
N ARG A 120 11.22 -17.31 -5.58
CA ARG A 120 11.04 -18.65 -5.02
C ARG A 120 10.64 -19.62 -6.12
#